data_AF-A0A7S8C5Z9-F1
#
_entry.id   AF-A0A7S8C5Z9-F1
#
_cell.length_a   1.000
_cell.length_b   1.000
_cell.length_c   1.000
_cell.angle_alpha   90.00
_cell.angle_beta   90.00
_cell.angle_gamma   90.00
#
_symmetry.space_group_name_H-M   'P 1'
#
loop_
_entity.id
_entity.type
_entity.pdbx_description
1 polymer ?
#
loop_
_entity_poly.entity_id
_entity_poly.type
_entity_poly.pdbx_seq_one_letter_code
_entity_poly.pdbx_strand_id
1 'polypeptide(L)'
;MDDSTLTTAFHAHTEGQTKFTRRMVIAIALMANETPRRIVRRCERLGLCKRGSWEWFVDNGGITKAQIAEVRADLAKGGKDG
;
A
#
# COMPACT_ATOMS: atom_id res chain seq x y z
N MET A 1 0.16 -11.98 -6.26
CA MET A 1 -0.87 -11.83 -5.22
C MET A 1 -2.25 -11.74 -5.87
N ASP A 2 -3.18 -12.65 -5.55
CA ASP A 2 -4.58 -12.61 -6.00
C ASP A 2 -5.44 -11.62 -5.18
N ASP A 3 -6.73 -11.47 -5.52
CA ASP A 3 -7.62 -10.48 -4.89
C ASP A 3 -8.01 -10.83 -3.45
N SER A 4 -8.13 -12.12 -3.13
CA SER A 4 -8.38 -12.58 -1.75
C SER A 4 -7.20 -12.24 -0.85
N THR A 5 -5.98 -12.56 -1.29
CA THR A 5 -4.74 -12.27 -0.56
C THR A 5 -4.52 -10.76 -0.42
N LEU A 6 -4.85 -9.97 -1.45
CA LEU A 6 -4.80 -8.51 -1.38
C LEU A 6 -5.78 -7.96 -0.34
N THR A 7 -6.97 -8.52 -0.24
CA THR A 7 -7.99 -8.11 0.74
C THR A 7 -7.50 -8.37 2.17
N THR A 8 -6.97 -9.57 2.43
CA THR A 8 -6.34 -9.90 3.72
C THR A 8 -5.18 -8.96 4.05
N ALA A 9 -4.27 -8.72 3.09
CA ALA A 9 -3.15 -7.81 3.27
C ALA A 9 -3.60 -6.38 3.57
N PHE A 10 -4.65 -5.90 2.89
CA PHE A 10 -5.24 -4.58 3.13
C PHE A 10 -5.73 -4.47 4.57
N HIS A 11 -6.58 -5.42 5.02
CA HIS A 11 -7.11 -5.40 6.37
C HIS A 11 -6.02 -5.45 7.43
N ALA A 12 -5.01 -6.31 7.26
CA ALA A 12 -3.87 -6.39 8.17
C ALA A 12 -3.08 -5.08 8.31
N HIS A 13 -3.01 -4.26 7.25
CA HIS A 13 -2.34 -2.95 7.30
C HIS A 13 -3.23 -1.82 7.82
N THR A 14 -4.55 -1.96 7.71
CA THR A 14 -5.51 -0.92 8.10
C THR A 14 -6.17 -1.16 9.46
N GLU A 15 -5.95 -2.33 10.07
CA GLU A 15 -6.51 -2.65 11.37
C GLU A 15 -6.07 -1.62 12.43
N GLY A 16 -7.04 -1.06 13.15
CA GLY A 16 -6.80 0.02 14.12
C GLY A 16 -6.41 1.37 13.51
N GLN A 17 -6.39 1.51 12.18
CA GLN A 17 -6.00 2.72 11.48
C GLN A 17 -7.22 3.42 10.90
N THR A 18 -7.25 4.75 11.01
CA THR A 18 -8.36 5.57 10.47
C THR A 18 -8.15 5.99 9.01
N LYS A 19 -6.96 5.75 8.45
CA LYS A 19 -6.55 6.23 7.13
C LYS A 19 -5.80 5.16 6.36
N PHE A 20 -6.10 5.05 5.07
CA PHE A 20 -5.28 4.30 4.13
C PHE A 20 -4.14 5.19 3.61
N THR A 21 -2.93 4.95 4.11
CA THR A 21 -1.78 5.85 3.89
C THR A 21 -0.87 5.41 2.74
N ARG A 22 -0.03 6.32 2.25
CA ARG A 22 1.01 6.01 1.24
C ARG A 22 1.93 4.87 1.68
N ARG A 23 2.33 4.86 2.96
CA ARG A 23 3.22 3.83 3.52
C ARG A 23 2.57 2.44 3.43
N MET A 24 1.28 2.33 3.77
CA MET A 24 0.53 1.07 3.65
C MET A 24 0.44 0.59 2.21
N VAL A 25 0.13 1.49 1.27
CA VAL A 25 0.10 1.17 -0.17
C VAL A 25 1.46 0.63 -0.64
N ILE A 26 2.55 1.31 -0.26
CA ILE A 26 3.91 0.92 -0.64
C ILE A 26 4.27 -0.44 -0.05
N ALA A 27 3.98 -0.67 1.24
CA ALA A 27 4.24 -1.95 1.90
C ALA A 27 3.53 -3.10 1.18
N ILE A 28 2.23 -2.94 0.89
CA ILE A 28 1.45 -3.96 0.16
C ILE A 28 1.99 -4.18 -1.25
N ALA A 29 2.38 -3.10 -1.95
CA ALA A 29 2.96 -3.18 -3.29
C ALA A 29 4.29 -3.94 -3.31
N LEU A 30 5.17 -3.70 -2.34
CA LEU A 30 6.43 -4.42 -2.19
C LEU A 30 6.19 -5.91 -1.91
N MET A 31 5.27 -6.25 -1.00
CA MET A 31 4.91 -7.64 -0.72
C MET A 31 4.34 -8.37 -1.95
N ALA A 32 3.57 -7.65 -2.78
CA ALA A 32 2.97 -8.20 -3.99
C ALA A 32 3.91 -8.21 -5.21
N ASN A 33 5.12 -7.63 -5.10
CA ASN A 33 6.02 -7.32 -6.21
C ASN A 33 5.31 -6.58 -7.36
N GLU A 34 4.50 -5.59 -7.01
CA GLU A 34 3.63 -4.81 -7.90
C GLU A 34 3.86 -3.31 -7.71
N THR A 35 3.27 -2.49 -8.58
CA THR A 35 3.35 -1.03 -8.42
C THR A 35 2.29 -0.51 -7.43
N PRO A 36 2.58 0.57 -6.67
CA PRO A 36 1.59 1.24 -5.82
C PRO A 36 0.29 1.58 -6.55
N ARG A 37 0.39 2.06 -7.80
CA ARG A 37 -0.76 2.33 -8.66
C ARG A 37 -1.64 1.10 -8.86
N ARG A 38 -1.03 -0.04 -9.18
CA ARG A 38 -1.76 -1.27 -9.45
C ARG A 38 -2.46 -1.80 -8.21
N ILE A 39 -1.84 -1.67 -7.04
CA ILE A 39 -2.46 -1.99 -5.75
C ILE A 39 -3.68 -1.09 -5.47
N VAL A 40 -3.51 0.23 -5.52
CA VAL A 40 -4.64 1.16 -5.24
C VAL A 40 -5.79 0.92 -6.22
N ARG A 41 -5.51 0.78 -7.52
CA ARG A 41 -6.54 0.47 -8.53
C ARG A 41 -7.27 -0.84 -8.27
N ARG A 42 -6.61 -1.85 -7.69
CA ARG A 42 -7.27 -3.11 -7.29
C ARG A 42 -8.12 -2.91 -6.04
N CYS A 43 -7.61 -2.22 -5.03
CA CYS A 43 -8.38 -1.87 -3.83
C CYS A 43 -9.65 -1.07 -4.17
N GLU A 44 -9.58 -0.14 -5.12
CA GLU A 44 -10.75 0.61 -5.61
C GLU A 44 -11.79 -0.30 -6.26
N ARG A 45 -11.36 -1.27 -7.09
CA ARG A 45 -12.28 -2.21 -7.75
C ARG A 45 -12.93 -3.18 -6.78
N LEU A 46 -12.21 -3.57 -5.73
CA LEU A 46 -12.70 -4.47 -4.68
C LEU A 46 -13.53 -3.75 -3.61
N GLY A 47 -13.66 -2.41 -3.68
CA GLY A 47 -14.40 -1.62 -2.68
C GLY A 47 -13.68 -1.45 -1.34
N LEU A 48 -12.39 -1.77 -1.27
CA LEU A 48 -11.58 -1.66 -0.04
C LEU A 48 -11.23 -0.20 0.29
N CYS A 49 -11.17 0.66 -0.73
CA CYS A 49 -11.04 2.10 -0.57
C CYS A 49 -11.95 2.84 -1.55
N LYS A 50 -12.16 4.15 -1.31
CA LYS A 50 -13.00 4.98 -2.17
C LYS A 50 -12.46 5.01 -3.60
N ARG A 51 -13.32 4.87 -4.59
CA ARG A 51 -12.96 5.08 -6.00
C ARG A 51 -12.39 6.50 -6.21
N GLY A 52 -11.24 6.61 -6.87
CA GLY A 52 -10.52 7.88 -7.01
C GLY A 52 -9.41 8.09 -5.96
N SER A 53 -9.10 7.08 -5.15
CA SER A 53 -8.01 7.11 -4.18
C SER A 53 -6.65 7.24 -4.87
N TRP A 54 -6.46 6.63 -6.04
CA TRP A 54 -5.19 6.79 -6.78
C TRP A 54 -4.98 8.24 -7.21
N GLU A 55 -6.02 8.85 -7.79
CA GLU A 55 -6.04 10.26 -8.17
C GLU A 55 -5.77 11.14 -6.96
N TRP A 56 -6.46 10.90 -5.84
CA TRP A 56 -6.20 11.63 -4.61
C TRP A 56 -4.73 11.53 -4.18
N PHE A 57 -4.10 10.35 -4.25
CA PHE A 57 -2.67 10.25 -3.94
C PHE A 57 -1.81 11.09 -4.88
N VAL A 58 -2.08 11.04 -6.20
CA VAL A 58 -1.36 11.81 -7.23
C VAL A 58 -1.50 13.31 -6.96
N ASP A 59 -2.73 13.79 -6.77
CA ASP A 59 -3.04 15.21 -6.56
C ASP A 59 -2.45 15.74 -5.24
N ASN A 60 -2.25 14.88 -4.25
CA ASN A 60 -1.71 15.26 -2.95
C ASN A 60 -0.19 15.01 -2.83
N GLY A 61 0.55 14.98 -3.94
CA GLY A 61 2.02 14.85 -3.97
C GLY A 61 2.56 13.48 -4.42
N GLY A 62 1.67 12.59 -4.87
CA GLY A 62 2.02 11.28 -5.43
C GLY A 62 2.61 10.28 -4.43
N ILE A 63 3.12 9.18 -4.98
CA ILE A 63 3.96 8.20 -4.27
C ILE A 63 5.33 8.24 -4.97
N THR A 64 6.36 8.69 -4.25
CA THR A 64 7.68 8.97 -4.85
C THR A 64 8.63 7.78 -4.73
N LYS A 65 9.63 7.73 -5.62
CA LYS A 65 10.71 6.72 -5.53
C LYS A 65 11.44 6.76 -4.19
N ALA A 66 11.60 7.96 -3.61
CA ALA A 66 12.22 8.14 -2.30
C ALA A 66 11.39 7.47 -1.19
N GLN A 67 10.07 7.69 -1.17
CA GLN A 67 9.18 7.02 -0.22
C GLN A 67 9.19 5.50 -0.39
N ILE A 68 9.28 5.00 -1.63
CA ILE A 68 9.38 3.56 -1.88
C ILE A 68 10.69 2.99 -1.32
N ALA A 69 11.81 3.68 -1.53
CA ALA A 69 13.11 3.27 -1.01
C ALA A 69 13.15 3.29 0.53
N GLU A 70 12.56 4.32 1.15
CA GLU A 70 12.45 4.45 2.61
C GLU A 70 11.67 3.28 3.22
N VAL A 71 10.46 3.02 2.73
CA VAL A 71 9.64 1.91 3.25
C VAL A 71 10.33 0.56 3.03
N ARG A 72 10.99 0.37 1.89
CA ARG A 72 11.76 -0.85 1.63
C ARG A 72 12.90 -1.02 2.63
N ALA A 73 13.62 0.05 2.94
CA ALA A 73 14.71 0.02 3.92
C ALA A 73 14.19 -0.26 5.34
N ASP A 74 13.06 0.32 5.72
CA ASP A 74 12.45 0.08 7.03
C ASP A 74 11.98 -1.37 7.19
N LEU A 75 11.35 -1.94 6.17
CA LEU A 75 10.95 -3.36 6.19
C LEU A 75 12.16 -4.29 6.29
N ALA A 76 13.29 -3.93 5.68
CA ALA A 76 14.54 -4.70 5.78
C ALA A 76 15.18 -4.62 7.19
N LYS A 77 15.00 -3.51 7.91
CA LYS A 77 15.48 -3.35 9.29
C LYS A 77 14.61 -4.10 10.30
N GLY A 78 13.28 -4.03 10.13
CA GLY A 78 12.32 -4.70 11.03
C GLY A 78 12.33 -6.23 10.98
N GLY A 79 13.07 -6.85 10.04
CA GLY A 79 13.26 -8.30 9.96
C GLY A 79 14.50 -8.83 10.67
N LYS A 80 15.26 -7.98 11.38
CA LYS A 80 16.55 -8.35 12.00
C LYS A 80 16.59 -8.29 13.53
N ASP A 81 15.47 -7.99 14.17
CA ASP A 81 15.31 -7.94 15.63
C ASP A 81 14.09 -8.77 16.06
N GLY A 82 14.09 -10.07 15.71
CA GLY A 82 13.10 -11.07 16.14
C GLY A 82 13.73 -12.44 16.30
#